data_AF-A0A958XUJ4-F1
#
_entry.id   AF-A0A958XUJ4-F1
#
_cell.length_a   1.000
_cell.length_b   1.000
_cell.length_c   1.000
_cell.angle_alpha   90.00
_cell.angle_beta   90.00
_cell.angle_gamma   90.00
#
_symmetry.space_group_name_H-M   'P 1'
#
loop_
_entity.id
_entity.type
_entity.pdbx_description
1 polymer ?
#
loop_
_entity_poly.entity_id
_entity_poly.type
_entity_poly.pdbx_seq_one_letter_code
_entity_poly.pdbx_strand_id
1 'polypeptide(L)'
;MRIRLRLLSAAIALACCPLALFATHNRAGEIHVEQIGPLTVRTTIITWTKASSVNADRDTLTIHWGDGSMEQVVRTNGPGTPPQGDVKPNDIKYNTYIAIHTYAGPATYRISMTDPNRIAGIVNVNPPSSDNVPFHIETIYSFQDPQFGGENTTPYLLQPPIDNACVGKPFKHNPNAFDPDDDSLSYHLIVPLQSLGTPVPNYSFPNQISPVNNFLSLDPVSGDILWQTPQSPGEYNLAFIIVSWRNGVAIDTTIRDMQIFVDVCDNNPPMVSTIKDTCIVAGQTLEFEVVATDPDSTDLVQLTALGGPLSSPYSPATFDAPPGFNPPPVSGTFRWQTSCEHISNQPYSVVFKGLDSVSKTIPQLADLKTLKIKVVGPPPEDVQATAQLGVVEI
;
A
#
# COMPACT_ATOMS: atom_id res chain seq x y z
N MET A 1 -71.58 50.68 -3.78
CA MET A 1 -70.89 50.28 -2.54
C MET A 1 -69.93 49.15 -2.89
N ARG A 2 -68.66 49.27 -2.51
CA ARG A 2 -67.49 48.63 -3.16
C ARG A 2 -67.33 47.14 -2.86
N ILE A 3 -67.00 46.39 -3.91
CA ILE A 3 -66.47 45.01 -3.93
C ILE A 3 -65.16 44.93 -3.13
N ARG A 4 -65.01 43.91 -2.27
CA ARG A 4 -63.69 43.44 -1.80
C ARG A 4 -63.67 41.92 -1.68
N LEU A 5 -63.18 41.30 -2.75
CA LEU A 5 -62.67 39.93 -2.79
C LEU A 5 -61.33 39.92 -2.04
N ARG A 6 -61.20 39.14 -0.95
CA ARG A 6 -59.91 38.91 -0.28
C ARG A 6 -59.42 37.51 -0.67
N LEU A 7 -58.43 37.48 -1.55
CA LEU A 7 -57.59 36.32 -1.85
C LEU A 7 -56.84 35.91 -0.58
N LEU A 8 -57.06 34.68 -0.10
CA LEU A 8 -56.12 34.02 0.81
C LEU A 8 -55.07 33.32 -0.06
N SER A 9 -53.90 33.93 -0.17
CA SER A 9 -52.72 33.31 -0.76
C SER A 9 -52.13 32.34 0.27
N ALA A 10 -52.27 31.03 0.02
CA ALA A 10 -51.56 30.00 0.77
C ALA A 10 -50.09 30.02 0.35
N ALA A 11 -49.22 30.57 1.20
CA ALA A 11 -47.78 30.45 1.05
C ALA A 11 -47.36 29.03 1.45
N ILE A 12 -47.12 28.16 0.47
CA ILE A 12 -46.41 26.90 0.66
C ILE A 12 -44.94 27.26 0.84
N ALA A 13 -44.51 27.36 2.09
CA ALA A 13 -43.09 27.39 2.42
C ALA A 13 -42.54 25.98 2.17
N LEU A 14 -41.98 25.77 0.98
CA LEU A 14 -41.20 24.57 0.67
C LEU A 14 -39.94 24.65 1.54
N ALA A 15 -39.94 23.95 2.67
CA ALA A 15 -38.76 23.76 3.49
C ALA A 15 -37.75 22.95 2.67
N CYS A 16 -36.87 23.66 1.96
CA CYS A 16 -35.69 23.10 1.33
C CYS A 16 -34.74 22.71 2.46
N CYS A 17 -34.97 21.53 3.03
CA CYS A 17 -34.01 20.90 3.93
C CYS A 17 -32.76 20.63 3.08
N PRO A 18 -31.60 21.24 3.36
CA PRO A 18 -30.39 20.92 2.61
C PRO A 18 -30.11 19.45 2.89
N LEU A 19 -30.31 18.59 1.88
CA LEU A 19 -29.69 17.28 1.88
C LEU A 19 -28.19 17.56 1.91
N ALA A 20 -27.55 17.32 3.06
CA ALA A 20 -26.12 17.23 3.12
C ALA A 20 -25.72 16.10 2.18
N LEU A 21 -25.26 16.46 0.98
CA LEU A 21 -24.53 15.57 0.11
C LEU A 21 -23.23 15.26 0.86
N PHE A 22 -23.22 14.16 1.62
CA PHE A 22 -22.00 13.59 2.16
C PHE A 22 -21.17 13.16 0.97
N ALA A 23 -20.33 14.07 0.50
CA ALA A 23 -19.45 13.76 -0.59
C ALA A 23 -18.44 12.72 -0.07
N THR A 24 -18.37 11.60 -0.78
CA THR A 24 -17.58 10.43 -0.43
C THR A 24 -16.23 10.48 -1.14
N HIS A 25 -15.10 10.15 -0.49
CA HIS A 25 -13.81 10.29 -1.19
C HIS A 25 -12.70 9.30 -0.89
N ASN A 26 -12.64 8.63 0.27
CA ASN A 26 -11.53 7.72 0.54
C ASN A 26 -11.66 6.40 -0.22
N ARG A 27 -10.60 6.05 -0.95
CA ARG A 27 -10.46 4.78 -1.68
C ARG A 27 -9.49 3.83 -0.98
N ALA A 28 -8.34 4.36 -0.56
CA ALA A 28 -7.27 3.59 0.08
C ALA A 28 -6.39 4.46 1.00
N GLY A 29 -5.58 3.84 1.86
CA GLY A 29 -4.63 4.55 2.70
C GLY A 29 -3.85 3.68 3.68
N GLU A 30 -2.84 4.31 4.28
CA GLU A 30 -1.97 3.76 5.33
C GLU A 30 -1.33 4.88 6.15
N ILE A 31 -0.70 4.51 7.27
CA ILE A 31 0.09 5.39 8.12
C ILE A 31 1.53 4.87 8.15
N HIS A 32 2.48 5.77 7.93
CA HIS A 32 3.91 5.52 8.08
C HIS A 32 4.46 6.33 9.25
N VAL A 33 5.28 5.71 10.10
CA VAL A 33 5.90 6.33 11.27
C VAL A 33 7.40 6.08 11.25
N GLU A 34 8.17 7.13 11.43
CA GLU A 34 9.64 7.11 11.45
C GLU A 34 10.14 7.83 12.70
N GLN A 35 11.02 7.19 13.46
CA GLN A 35 11.72 7.85 14.55
C GLN A 35 12.75 8.85 14.00
N ILE A 36 12.68 10.10 14.44
CA ILE A 36 13.61 11.17 14.01
C ILE A 36 14.32 11.84 15.20
N GLY A 37 14.13 11.28 16.40
CA GLY A 37 14.74 11.72 17.65
C GLY A 37 14.35 10.79 18.80
N PRO A 38 14.88 10.99 20.02
CA PRO A 38 14.74 10.02 21.11
C PRO A 38 13.30 9.63 21.47
N LEU A 39 12.38 10.59 21.39
CA LEU A 39 10.94 10.39 21.63
C LEU A 39 10.10 11.08 20.54
N THR A 40 10.73 11.42 19.42
CA THR A 40 10.15 12.24 18.36
C THR A 40 9.96 11.40 17.11
N VAL A 41 8.74 11.38 16.58
CA VAL A 41 8.40 10.67 15.36
C VAL A 41 7.93 11.65 14.29
N ARG A 42 8.24 11.34 13.04
CA ARG A 42 7.60 11.88 11.85
C ARG A 42 6.55 10.87 11.40
N THR A 43 5.29 11.28 11.38
CA THR A 43 4.20 10.45 10.87
C THR A 43 3.68 11.01 9.56
N THR A 44 3.50 10.13 8.58
CA THR A 44 2.91 10.44 7.28
C THR A 44 1.63 9.63 7.12
N ILE A 45 0.49 10.31 7.02
CA ILE A 45 -0.76 9.71 6.60
C ILE A 45 -0.83 9.78 5.07
N ILE A 46 -1.00 8.64 4.42
CA ILE A 46 -1.14 8.55 2.96
C ILE A 46 -2.57 8.16 2.66
N THR A 47 -3.25 8.94 1.84
CA THR A 47 -4.61 8.63 1.36
C THR A 47 -4.71 8.73 -0.14
N TRP A 48 -5.48 7.83 -0.71
CA TRP A 48 -5.87 7.86 -2.11
C TRP A 48 -7.37 8.14 -2.16
N THR A 49 -7.73 9.23 -2.83
CA THR A 49 -9.09 9.76 -2.83
C THR A 49 -9.62 9.93 -4.24
N LYS A 50 -10.95 10.05 -4.38
CA LYS A 50 -11.59 10.34 -5.66
C LYS A 50 -11.35 11.80 -6.07
N ALA A 51 -10.68 12.03 -7.19
CA ALA A 51 -10.27 13.39 -7.62
C ALA A 51 -11.47 14.30 -7.91
N SER A 52 -12.54 13.77 -8.50
CA SER A 52 -13.77 14.49 -8.85
C SER A 52 -14.68 14.78 -7.65
N SER A 53 -14.43 14.19 -6.48
CA SER A 53 -15.18 14.45 -5.24
C SER A 53 -14.73 15.76 -4.55
N VAL A 54 -14.82 16.89 -5.26
CA VAL A 54 -14.31 18.19 -4.79
C VAL A 54 -14.95 18.67 -3.48
N ASN A 55 -16.24 18.36 -3.26
CA ASN A 55 -16.95 18.76 -2.04
C ASN A 55 -16.57 17.93 -0.81
N ALA A 56 -15.99 16.75 -1.02
CA ALA A 56 -15.50 15.87 0.03
C ALA A 56 -14.03 16.12 0.36
N ASP A 57 -13.36 16.94 -0.45
CA ASP A 57 -11.93 17.06 -0.39
C ASP A 57 -11.50 17.77 0.88
N ARG A 58 -10.69 17.09 1.69
CA ARG A 58 -10.18 17.64 2.95
C ARG A 58 -8.71 18.00 2.83
N ASP A 59 -8.42 19.29 2.83
CA ASP A 59 -7.05 19.81 2.91
C ASP A 59 -6.37 19.52 4.26
N THR A 60 -7.13 19.01 5.24
CA THR A 60 -6.68 18.71 6.60
C THR A 60 -7.25 17.37 7.09
N LEU A 61 -6.46 16.64 7.87
CA LEU A 61 -6.89 15.42 8.57
C LEU A 61 -6.57 15.52 10.06
N THR A 62 -7.34 14.83 10.90
CA THR A 62 -7.02 14.71 12.33
C THR A 62 -6.24 13.43 12.58
N ILE A 63 -5.03 13.58 13.13
CA ILE A 63 -4.24 12.47 13.65
C ILE A 63 -4.50 12.32 15.15
N HIS A 64 -4.70 11.07 15.59
CA HIS A 64 -4.71 10.70 17.00
C HIS A 64 -3.40 10.00 17.32
N TRP A 65 -2.61 10.55 18.24
CA TRP A 65 -1.26 10.07 18.55
C TRP A 65 -1.23 8.86 19.49
N GLY A 66 -2.37 8.47 20.06
CA GLY A 66 -2.45 7.33 20.98
C GLY A 66 -1.98 7.62 22.41
N ASP A 67 -1.54 8.84 22.72
CA ASP A 67 -1.19 9.33 24.06
C ASP A 67 -2.28 10.25 24.68
N GLY A 68 -3.44 10.32 24.03
CA GLY A 68 -4.55 11.21 24.38
C GLY A 68 -4.52 12.57 23.66
N SER A 69 -3.44 12.90 22.95
CA SER A 69 -3.37 14.09 22.11
C SER A 69 -3.89 13.84 20.69
N MET A 70 -4.35 14.91 20.06
CA MET A 70 -4.79 14.94 18.67
C MET A 70 -4.35 16.24 18.01
N GLU A 71 -4.11 16.19 16.71
CA GLU A 71 -3.65 17.34 15.92
C GLU A 71 -4.38 17.37 14.58
N GLN A 72 -4.70 18.58 14.09
CA GLN A 72 -5.12 18.76 12.70
C GLN A 72 -3.90 19.03 11.83
N VAL A 73 -3.68 18.17 10.85
CA VAL A 73 -2.52 18.18 9.96
C VAL A 73 -2.95 18.61 8.57
N VAL A 74 -2.27 19.60 8.01
CA VAL A 74 -2.52 20.11 6.64
C VAL A 74 -1.85 19.19 5.60
N ARG A 75 -2.50 19.03 4.44
CA ARG A 75 -1.95 18.31 3.29
C ARG A 75 -0.62 18.92 2.83
N THR A 76 0.34 18.08 2.46
CA THR A 76 1.72 18.48 2.18
C THR A 76 2.15 18.38 0.71
N ASN A 77 1.32 17.82 -0.18
CA ASN A 77 1.68 17.60 -1.60
C ASN A 77 0.67 18.16 -2.60
N GLY A 78 1.08 18.22 -3.86
CA GLY A 78 0.28 18.76 -4.97
C GLY A 78 0.41 20.26 -5.17
N PRO A 79 -0.05 20.79 -6.32
CA PRO A 79 -0.02 22.22 -6.61
C PRO A 79 -1.01 22.99 -5.72
N GLY A 80 -0.77 24.28 -5.48
CA GLY A 80 -1.68 25.18 -4.79
C GLY A 80 -1.29 25.56 -3.36
N THR A 81 -2.10 26.40 -2.72
CA THR A 81 -1.91 26.85 -1.32
C THR A 81 -3.29 26.99 -0.64
N PRO A 82 -3.66 26.09 0.29
CA PRO A 82 -2.91 24.91 0.73
C PRO A 82 -2.69 23.90 -0.43
N PRO A 83 -1.68 23.01 -0.33
CA PRO A 83 -1.43 21.98 -1.34
C PRO A 83 -2.71 21.16 -1.65
N GLN A 84 -2.97 20.90 -2.94
CA GLN A 84 -4.24 20.29 -3.40
C GLN A 84 -4.17 18.78 -3.66
N GLY A 85 -3.05 18.12 -3.36
CA GLY A 85 -2.82 16.71 -3.68
C GLY A 85 -2.46 16.49 -5.16
N ASP A 86 -1.88 15.33 -5.45
CA ASP A 86 -1.45 14.99 -6.80
C ASP A 86 -2.55 14.21 -7.52
N VAL A 87 -3.20 14.85 -8.49
CA VAL A 87 -4.18 14.18 -9.36
C VAL A 87 -3.44 13.19 -10.26
N LYS A 88 -3.89 11.94 -10.23
CA LYS A 88 -3.44 10.85 -11.07
C LYS A 88 -4.52 10.53 -12.11
N PRO A 89 -4.19 9.76 -13.16
CA PRO A 89 -5.19 9.23 -14.07
C PRO A 89 -6.31 8.45 -13.35
N ASN A 90 -7.43 8.22 -14.04
CA ASN A 90 -8.56 7.40 -13.56
C ASN A 90 -9.26 7.95 -12.30
N ASP A 91 -9.40 9.27 -12.20
CA ASP A 91 -10.15 9.93 -11.11
C ASP A 91 -9.59 9.62 -9.71
N ILE A 92 -8.26 9.45 -9.63
CA ILE A 92 -7.51 9.17 -8.41
C ILE A 92 -6.71 10.41 -7.99
N LYS A 93 -6.64 10.66 -6.69
CA LYS A 93 -5.80 11.71 -6.11
C LYS A 93 -4.98 11.16 -4.96
N TYR A 94 -3.67 11.38 -5.02
CA TYR A 94 -2.71 10.99 -4.00
C TYR A 94 -2.47 12.14 -3.02
N ASN A 95 -2.64 11.91 -1.72
CA ASN A 95 -2.50 12.93 -0.68
C ASN A 95 -1.59 12.44 0.44
N THR A 96 -0.75 13.33 0.92
CA THR A 96 0.15 13.13 2.07
C THR A 96 -0.13 14.19 3.12
N TYR A 97 -0.08 13.79 4.39
CA TYR A 97 -0.21 14.67 5.55
C TYR A 97 0.91 14.29 6.51
N ILE A 98 1.85 15.21 6.73
CA ILE A 98 3.06 14.96 7.53
C ILE A 98 3.00 15.79 8.80
N ALA A 99 3.15 15.13 9.94
CA ALA A 99 3.25 15.78 11.24
C ALA A 99 4.42 15.22 12.06
N ILE A 100 4.91 16.03 12.98
CA ILE A 100 5.97 15.66 13.92
C ILE A 100 5.40 15.73 15.33
N HIS A 101 5.58 14.66 16.10
CA HIS A 101 5.13 14.60 17.48
C HIS A 101 6.23 14.11 18.39
N THR A 102 6.27 14.66 19.61
CA THR A 102 7.21 14.24 20.65
C THR A 102 6.45 13.71 21.85
N TYR A 103 6.66 12.45 22.18
CA TYR A 103 6.01 11.77 23.30
C TYR A 103 6.68 12.09 24.63
N ALA A 104 5.93 11.96 25.72
CA ALA A 104 6.44 12.20 27.08
C ALA A 104 7.36 11.08 27.59
N GLY A 105 7.31 9.89 26.98
CA GLY A 105 8.13 8.75 27.34
C GLY A 105 8.05 7.64 26.30
N PRO A 106 8.95 6.63 26.37
CA PRO A 106 8.90 5.49 25.46
C PRO A 106 7.76 4.56 25.87
N ALA A 107 6.91 4.21 24.90
CA ALA A 107 5.83 3.24 25.04
C ALA A 107 5.41 2.71 23.67
N THR A 108 4.40 1.84 23.67
CA THR A 108 3.65 1.47 22.47
C THR A 108 2.47 2.40 22.30
N TYR A 109 2.39 3.04 21.14
CA TYR A 109 1.36 3.99 20.77
C TYR A 109 0.54 3.47 19.60
N ARG A 110 -0.78 3.71 19.66
CA ARG A 110 -1.69 3.46 18.56
C ARG A 110 -1.99 4.78 17.86
N ILE A 111 -1.32 5.01 16.74
CA ILE A 111 -1.52 6.18 15.92
C ILE A 111 -2.64 5.89 14.92
N SER A 112 -3.60 6.79 14.78
CA SER A 112 -4.76 6.53 13.90
C SER A 112 -5.30 7.78 13.23
N MET A 113 -6.02 7.55 12.13
CA MET A 113 -6.77 8.56 11.40
C MET A 113 -8.16 8.00 11.06
N THR A 114 -9.19 8.80 11.29
CA THR A 114 -10.57 8.48 10.89
C THR A 114 -11.10 9.60 10.01
N ASP A 115 -11.64 9.23 8.86
CA ASP A 115 -12.39 10.12 7.99
C ASP A 115 -13.85 9.65 7.87
N PRO A 116 -14.84 10.56 7.89
CA PRO A 116 -16.25 10.19 7.95
C PRO A 116 -16.79 9.28 6.84
N ASN A 117 -16.21 9.28 5.63
CA ASN A 117 -16.82 8.58 4.50
C ASN A 117 -15.80 7.92 3.55
N ARG A 118 -16.00 6.63 3.28
CA ARG A 118 -15.48 5.91 2.09
C ARG A 118 -16.27 6.28 0.84
N ILE A 119 -15.81 5.87 -0.35
CA ILE A 119 -16.61 5.94 -1.58
C ILE A 119 -17.88 5.07 -1.53
N ALA A 120 -18.97 5.55 -2.13
CA ALA A 120 -20.21 4.79 -2.29
C ALA A 120 -20.04 3.58 -3.24
N GLY A 121 -20.82 2.53 -3.03
CA GLY A 121 -20.95 1.41 -3.97
C GLY A 121 -19.84 0.35 -3.92
N ILE A 122 -18.95 0.39 -2.92
CA ILE A 122 -18.02 -0.71 -2.65
C ILE A 122 -18.83 -1.96 -2.33
N VAL A 123 -18.65 -3.02 -3.13
CA VAL A 123 -19.55 -4.18 -3.15
C VAL A 123 -19.44 -5.07 -1.91
N ASN A 124 -18.30 -5.00 -1.21
CA ASN A 124 -18.00 -5.87 -0.09
C ASN A 124 -17.82 -5.11 1.25
N VAL A 125 -18.19 -3.83 1.29
CA VAL A 125 -18.16 -2.97 2.49
C VAL A 125 -19.58 -2.49 2.76
N ASN A 126 -20.25 -3.06 3.76
CA ASN A 126 -21.62 -2.72 4.16
C ASN A 126 -22.57 -2.42 2.96
N PRO A 127 -22.66 -3.30 1.95
CA PRO A 127 -23.34 -3.00 0.71
C PRO A 127 -24.85 -2.76 0.92
N PRO A 128 -25.48 -1.81 0.19
CA PRO A 128 -24.90 -0.92 -0.82
C PRO A 128 -24.35 0.40 -0.26
N SER A 129 -24.34 0.58 1.07
CA SER A 129 -24.14 1.85 1.75
C SER A 129 -22.74 2.01 2.35
N SER A 130 -21.71 1.71 1.56
CA SER A 130 -20.30 1.89 1.94
C SER A 130 -19.95 3.35 2.23
N ASP A 131 -20.67 4.29 1.64
CA ASP A 131 -20.56 5.73 1.90
C ASP A 131 -20.91 6.12 3.34
N ASN A 132 -21.73 5.33 4.03
CA ASN A 132 -22.06 5.55 5.44
C ASN A 132 -21.05 4.90 6.40
N VAL A 133 -20.00 4.27 5.88
CA VAL A 133 -18.94 3.64 6.67
C VAL A 133 -17.73 4.57 6.71
N PRO A 134 -17.28 5.00 7.90
CA PRO A 134 -16.05 5.76 8.02
C PRO A 134 -14.84 5.00 7.48
N PHE A 135 -13.89 5.75 6.93
CA PHE A 135 -12.58 5.23 6.57
C PHE A 135 -11.66 5.36 7.79
N HIS A 136 -11.14 4.24 8.29
CA HIS A 136 -10.26 4.22 9.45
C HIS A 136 -9.01 3.39 9.17
N ILE A 137 -7.85 3.97 9.50
CA ILE A 137 -6.55 3.30 9.48
C ILE A 137 -5.86 3.58 10.81
N GLU A 138 -5.18 2.56 11.33
CA GLU A 138 -4.38 2.65 12.55
C GLU A 138 -3.06 1.91 12.37
N THR A 139 -2.08 2.30 13.17
CA THR A 139 -0.74 1.72 13.21
C THR A 139 -0.28 1.66 14.65
N ILE A 140 0.25 0.51 15.04
CA ILE A 140 0.92 0.34 16.32
C ILE A 140 2.39 0.68 16.09
N TYR A 141 2.91 1.57 16.91
CA TYR A 141 4.31 1.97 16.89
C TYR A 141 4.89 1.83 18.31
N SER A 142 6.00 1.11 18.44
CA SER A 142 6.69 0.92 19.72
C SER A 142 8.07 1.56 19.69
N PHE A 143 8.31 2.45 20.67
CA PHE A 143 9.69 2.87 20.95
C PHE A 143 10.49 1.69 21.48
N GLN A 144 11.65 1.45 20.87
CA GLN A 144 12.55 0.38 21.28
C GLN A 144 13.48 0.84 22.40
N ASP A 145 14.11 -0.12 23.09
CA ASP A 145 15.13 0.19 24.09
C ASP A 145 16.29 0.95 23.42
N PRO A 146 16.64 2.17 23.86
CA PRO A 146 17.68 2.97 23.20
C PRO A 146 19.07 2.34 23.22
N GLN A 147 19.35 1.39 24.13
CA GLN A 147 20.66 0.75 24.25
C GLN A 147 20.81 -0.46 23.33
N PHE A 148 19.72 -1.18 23.04
CA PHE A 148 19.78 -2.47 22.35
C PHE A 148 18.88 -2.57 21.12
N GLY A 149 17.85 -1.74 21.05
CA GLY A 149 16.83 -1.79 20.01
C GLY A 149 17.07 -0.84 18.84
N GLY A 150 17.84 0.23 19.04
CA GLY A 150 18.07 1.24 17.99
C GLY A 150 16.83 2.11 17.72
N GLU A 151 16.86 2.83 16.61
CA GLU A 151 15.70 3.58 16.10
C GLU A 151 14.70 2.62 15.43
N ASN A 152 13.49 3.12 15.21
CA ASN A 152 12.40 2.30 14.68
C ASN A 152 11.56 3.07 13.66
N THR A 153 11.21 2.40 12.58
CA THR A 153 10.47 2.93 11.44
C THR A 153 9.56 1.83 10.91
N THR A 154 8.28 2.12 10.79
CA THR A 154 7.33 1.17 10.21
C THR A 154 7.66 0.88 8.74
N PRO A 155 7.23 -0.25 8.17
CA PRO A 155 7.57 -0.61 6.80
C PRO A 155 7.03 0.40 5.76
N TYR A 156 7.87 0.77 4.81
CA TYR A 156 7.45 1.53 3.62
C TYR A 156 6.73 0.63 2.63
N LEU A 157 5.57 1.03 2.13
CA LEU A 157 4.78 0.25 1.17
C LEU A 157 4.88 0.85 -0.24
N LEU A 158 5.85 0.37 -1.02
CA LEU A 158 6.28 1.03 -2.26
C LEU A 158 5.31 0.88 -3.43
N GLN A 159 4.50 -0.19 -3.45
CA GLN A 159 3.52 -0.41 -4.51
C GLN A 159 2.21 0.32 -4.19
N PRO A 160 1.62 1.13 -5.11
CA PRO A 160 0.36 1.82 -4.85
C PRO A 160 -0.83 0.89 -4.57
N PRO A 161 -1.75 1.23 -3.65
CA PRO A 161 -2.87 0.39 -3.20
C PRO A 161 -4.13 0.51 -4.09
N ILE A 162 -3.96 0.86 -5.37
CA ILE A 162 -5.05 0.95 -6.32
C ILE A 162 -4.64 0.23 -7.59
N ASP A 163 -5.38 -0.81 -7.95
CA ASP A 163 -5.16 -1.59 -9.16
C ASP A 163 -6.51 -1.98 -9.79
N ASN A 164 -6.47 -2.37 -11.06
CA ASN A 164 -7.63 -2.94 -11.75
C ASN A 164 -7.49 -4.46 -11.88
N ALA A 165 -8.63 -5.10 -12.06
CA ALA A 165 -8.75 -6.52 -12.33
C ALA A 165 -9.88 -6.76 -13.33
N CYS A 166 -9.89 -7.94 -13.92
CA CYS A 166 -10.98 -8.37 -14.77
C CYS A 166 -11.67 -9.61 -14.23
N VAL A 167 -12.98 -9.68 -14.47
CA VAL A 167 -13.74 -10.90 -14.24
C VAL A 167 -13.10 -12.06 -15.00
N GLY A 168 -12.87 -13.18 -14.33
CA GLY A 168 -12.30 -14.36 -14.96
C GLY A 168 -10.77 -14.39 -15.08
N LYS A 169 -10.04 -13.32 -14.73
CA LYS A 169 -8.58 -13.21 -14.90
C LYS A 169 -7.86 -13.16 -13.55
N PRO A 170 -6.63 -13.71 -13.43
CA PRO A 170 -5.89 -13.63 -12.19
C PRO A 170 -5.48 -12.19 -11.88
N PHE A 171 -5.78 -11.74 -10.67
CA PHE A 171 -5.27 -10.49 -10.11
C PHE A 171 -4.14 -10.80 -9.13
N LYS A 172 -3.02 -10.10 -9.29
CA LYS A 172 -1.88 -10.17 -8.38
C LYS A 172 -1.51 -8.79 -7.87
N HIS A 173 -1.14 -8.71 -6.61
CA HIS A 173 -0.61 -7.50 -5.99
C HIS A 173 0.45 -7.88 -4.95
N ASN A 174 1.43 -7.02 -4.74
CA ASN A 174 2.35 -7.11 -3.61
C ASN A 174 2.58 -5.68 -3.11
N PRO A 175 2.41 -5.37 -1.81
CA PRO A 175 2.61 -4.02 -1.29
C PRO A 175 4.05 -3.52 -1.44
N ASN A 176 4.98 -4.44 -1.71
CA ASN A 176 6.41 -4.25 -1.76
C ASN A 176 6.89 -3.56 -0.49
N ALA A 177 6.54 -4.17 0.66
CA ALA A 177 6.86 -3.61 1.95
C ALA A 177 8.36 -3.74 2.21
N PHE A 178 8.96 -2.66 2.69
CA PHE A 178 10.38 -2.57 2.99
C PHE A 178 10.57 -1.94 4.37
N ASP A 179 11.17 -2.70 5.28
CA ASP A 179 11.53 -2.25 6.61
C ASP A 179 13.00 -1.78 6.60
N PRO A 180 13.28 -0.50 6.89
CA PRO A 180 14.63 0.04 6.83
C PRO A 180 15.53 -0.40 8.01
N ASP A 181 14.95 -0.96 9.07
CA ASP A 181 15.66 -1.31 10.30
C ASP A 181 16.01 -2.81 10.39
N ASP A 182 15.90 -3.53 9.27
CA ASP A 182 16.14 -4.98 9.13
C ASP A 182 15.19 -5.87 9.96
N ASP A 183 13.99 -5.38 10.28
CA ASP A 183 12.97 -6.21 10.90
C ASP A 183 12.31 -7.16 9.90
N SER A 184 11.94 -8.34 10.40
CA SER A 184 11.17 -9.30 9.59
C SER A 184 9.70 -8.93 9.56
N LEU A 185 9.05 -9.14 8.40
CA LEU A 185 7.66 -8.77 8.18
C LEU A 185 6.76 -9.99 8.04
N SER A 186 5.57 -9.94 8.63
CA SER A 186 4.51 -10.91 8.37
C SER A 186 3.22 -10.23 7.93
N TYR A 187 2.42 -10.92 7.12
CA TYR A 187 1.25 -10.34 6.45
C TYR A 187 -0.01 -11.13 6.77
N HIS A 188 -1.10 -10.43 7.11
CA HIS A 188 -2.39 -11.06 7.39
C HIS A 188 -3.55 -10.26 6.79
N LEU A 189 -4.48 -10.96 6.14
CA LEU A 189 -5.74 -10.35 5.71
C LEU A 189 -6.56 -9.98 6.94
N ILE A 190 -7.16 -8.79 6.91
CA ILE A 190 -8.05 -8.30 7.97
C ILE A 190 -9.34 -7.77 7.36
N VAL A 191 -10.34 -7.59 8.21
CA VAL A 191 -11.50 -6.77 7.87
C VAL A 191 -11.08 -5.30 7.98
N PRO A 192 -11.35 -4.44 6.99
CA PRO A 192 -11.09 -3.01 7.11
C PRO A 192 -11.79 -2.43 8.35
N LEU A 193 -11.26 -1.34 8.90
CA LEU A 193 -11.79 -0.72 10.10
C LEU A 193 -12.69 0.47 9.76
N GLN A 194 -13.62 0.75 10.67
CA GLN A 194 -14.47 1.96 10.66
C GLN A 194 -14.19 2.90 11.84
N SER A 195 -13.56 2.40 12.90
CA SER A 195 -13.07 3.18 14.04
C SER A 195 -12.02 2.36 14.79
N LEU A 196 -11.50 2.91 15.89
CA LEU A 196 -10.46 2.29 16.70
C LEU A 196 -10.78 0.82 17.02
N GLY A 197 -9.98 -0.10 16.49
CA GLY A 197 -10.14 -1.55 16.65
C GLY A 197 -11.50 -2.12 16.24
N THR A 198 -12.34 -1.37 15.53
CA THR A 198 -13.71 -1.77 15.19
C THR A 198 -13.81 -2.09 13.70
N PRO A 199 -14.09 -3.36 13.32
CA PRO A 199 -14.21 -3.74 11.93
C PRO A 199 -15.45 -3.13 11.27
N VAL A 200 -15.38 -2.95 9.96
CA VAL A 200 -16.51 -2.61 9.10
C VAL A 200 -17.63 -3.64 9.25
N PRO A 201 -18.90 -3.22 9.40
CA PRO A 201 -20.02 -4.13 9.50
C PRO A 201 -20.35 -4.75 8.14
N ASN A 202 -20.86 -5.99 8.15
CA ASN A 202 -21.30 -6.70 6.94
C ASN A 202 -20.23 -6.75 5.84
N TYR A 203 -18.95 -6.83 6.22
CA TYR A 203 -17.85 -7.05 5.28
C TYR A 203 -17.75 -8.53 4.91
N SER A 204 -17.46 -8.77 3.63
CA SER A 204 -17.09 -10.09 3.11
C SER A 204 -15.79 -9.95 2.34
N PHE A 205 -14.89 -10.94 2.45
CA PHE A 205 -13.71 -10.94 1.58
C PHE A 205 -14.13 -11.07 0.11
N PRO A 206 -13.32 -10.56 -0.84
CA PRO A 206 -13.66 -10.62 -2.27
C PRO A 206 -14.02 -12.02 -2.78
N ASN A 207 -13.43 -13.08 -2.21
CA ASN A 207 -13.74 -14.46 -2.57
C ASN A 207 -15.05 -15.03 -1.96
N GLN A 208 -15.69 -14.27 -1.09
CA GLN A 208 -16.96 -14.63 -0.43
C GLN A 208 -18.16 -13.93 -1.08
N ILE A 209 -17.91 -13.00 -2.02
CA ILE A 209 -18.96 -12.35 -2.80
C ILE A 209 -19.43 -13.32 -3.89
N SER A 210 -20.75 -13.52 -3.98
CA SER A 210 -21.33 -14.41 -4.98
C SER A 210 -21.09 -13.88 -6.40
N PRO A 211 -20.70 -14.73 -7.36
CA PRO A 211 -20.42 -16.17 -7.24
C PRO A 211 -19.13 -16.51 -6.46
N VAL A 212 -19.16 -17.53 -5.58
CA VAL A 212 -18.04 -17.89 -4.67
C VAL A 212 -17.04 -18.89 -5.25
N ASN A 213 -17.04 -19.11 -6.56
CA ASN A 213 -16.16 -20.05 -7.27
C ASN A 213 -14.81 -19.42 -7.62
N ASN A 214 -14.12 -18.86 -6.63
CA ASN A 214 -12.80 -18.25 -6.78
C ASN A 214 -11.91 -18.46 -5.55
N PHE A 215 -10.68 -17.99 -5.62
CA PHE A 215 -9.69 -18.15 -4.56
C PHE A 215 -8.95 -16.83 -4.33
N LEU A 216 -8.86 -16.43 -3.07
CA LEU A 216 -8.07 -15.29 -2.59
C LEU A 216 -7.05 -15.79 -1.57
N SER A 217 -5.81 -15.38 -1.72
CA SER A 217 -4.72 -15.67 -0.78
C SER A 217 -3.79 -14.48 -0.62
N LEU A 218 -3.12 -14.46 0.52
CA LEU A 218 -2.03 -13.57 0.86
C LEU A 218 -0.90 -14.43 1.43
N ASP A 219 0.28 -14.41 0.80
CA ASP A 219 1.45 -15.08 1.33
C ASP A 219 1.94 -14.35 2.60
N PRO A 220 2.03 -15.04 3.75
CA PRO A 220 2.34 -14.39 5.02
C PRO A 220 3.80 -13.95 5.15
N VAL A 221 4.67 -14.26 4.18
CA VAL A 221 6.11 -13.95 4.20
C VAL A 221 6.50 -12.99 3.06
N SER A 222 5.98 -13.17 1.84
CA SER A 222 6.28 -12.25 0.72
C SER A 222 5.31 -11.08 0.62
N GLY A 223 4.10 -11.21 1.19
CA GLY A 223 3.02 -10.25 0.97
C GLY A 223 2.35 -10.36 -0.40
N ASP A 224 2.62 -11.43 -1.16
CA ASP A 224 1.98 -11.66 -2.46
C ASP A 224 0.50 -11.97 -2.27
N ILE A 225 -0.35 -11.10 -2.82
CA ILE A 225 -1.79 -11.28 -2.92
C ILE A 225 -2.10 -11.91 -4.28
N LEU A 226 -2.87 -12.98 -4.26
CA LEU A 226 -3.45 -13.61 -5.45
C LEU A 226 -4.96 -13.72 -5.27
N TRP A 227 -5.70 -13.05 -6.15
CA TRP A 227 -7.13 -13.31 -6.37
C TRP A 227 -7.30 -13.93 -7.75
N GLN A 228 -7.40 -15.25 -7.79
CA GLN A 228 -7.18 -16.01 -9.03
C GLN A 228 -8.25 -15.78 -10.10
N THR A 229 -9.48 -15.46 -9.69
CA THR A 229 -10.60 -15.31 -10.62
C THR A 229 -11.70 -14.45 -10.01
N PRO A 230 -11.60 -13.11 -10.03
CA PRO A 230 -12.74 -12.24 -9.70
C PRO A 230 -13.99 -12.66 -10.47
N GLN A 231 -15.15 -12.71 -9.80
CA GLN A 231 -16.36 -13.31 -10.37
C GLN A 231 -17.43 -12.29 -10.77
N SER A 232 -17.34 -11.06 -10.28
CA SER A 232 -18.35 -10.03 -10.56
C SER A 232 -17.70 -8.65 -10.62
N PRO A 233 -18.14 -7.79 -11.55
CA PRO A 233 -17.62 -6.44 -11.66
C PRO A 233 -18.06 -5.59 -10.46
N GLY A 234 -17.28 -4.55 -10.14
CA GLY A 234 -17.52 -3.63 -9.03
C GLY A 234 -16.23 -3.13 -8.39
N GLU A 235 -16.39 -2.18 -7.47
CA GLU A 235 -15.28 -1.73 -6.61
C GLU A 235 -15.23 -2.60 -5.35
N TYR A 236 -14.06 -3.18 -5.07
CA TYR A 236 -13.82 -4.01 -3.89
C TYR A 236 -12.77 -3.35 -2.99
N ASN A 237 -12.94 -3.49 -1.67
CA ASN A 237 -11.87 -3.19 -0.72
C ASN A 237 -11.25 -4.47 -0.17
N LEU A 238 -9.93 -4.44 -0.06
CA LEU A 238 -9.14 -5.47 0.59
C LEU A 238 -8.23 -4.78 1.61
N ALA A 239 -8.20 -5.29 2.84
CA ALA A 239 -7.32 -4.76 3.87
C ALA A 239 -6.40 -5.87 4.40
N PHE A 240 -5.18 -5.49 4.73
CA PHE A 240 -4.22 -6.36 5.39
C PHE A 240 -3.41 -5.58 6.40
N ILE A 241 -2.92 -6.31 7.40
CA ILE A 241 -2.00 -5.82 8.41
C ILE A 241 -0.62 -6.43 8.15
N ILE A 242 0.39 -5.59 8.26
CA ILE A 242 1.80 -5.97 8.22
C ILE A 242 2.31 -5.83 9.65
N VAL A 243 2.95 -6.86 10.17
CA VAL A 243 3.56 -6.87 11.51
C VAL A 243 5.07 -6.86 11.34
N SER A 244 5.74 -5.88 11.95
CA SER A 244 7.21 -5.87 12.06
C SER A 244 7.66 -6.62 13.30
N TRP A 245 8.67 -7.47 13.14
CA TRP A 245 9.21 -8.33 14.17
C TRP A 245 10.70 -8.09 14.35
N ARG A 246 11.07 -7.56 15.51
CA ARG A 246 12.45 -7.39 15.94
C ARG A 246 12.83 -8.50 16.89
N ASN A 247 13.83 -9.31 16.53
CA ASN A 247 14.28 -10.45 17.34
C ASN A 247 13.15 -11.41 17.76
N GLY A 248 12.15 -11.61 16.89
CA GLY A 248 11.00 -12.49 17.15
C GLY A 248 9.89 -11.88 18.02
N VAL A 249 9.99 -10.60 18.38
CA VAL A 249 8.95 -9.86 19.11
C VAL A 249 8.24 -8.90 18.15
N ALA A 250 6.91 -8.93 18.12
CA ALA A 250 6.13 -7.97 17.35
C ALA A 250 6.28 -6.58 17.98
N ILE A 251 6.76 -5.62 17.19
CA ILE A 251 6.99 -4.25 17.66
C ILE A 251 5.98 -3.26 17.12
N ASP A 252 5.62 -3.41 15.83
CA ASP A 252 4.78 -2.47 15.12
C ASP A 252 3.77 -3.18 14.23
N THR A 253 2.75 -2.43 13.83
CA THR A 253 1.82 -2.88 12.80
C THR A 253 1.45 -1.76 11.83
N THR A 254 1.43 -2.04 10.53
CA THR A 254 0.91 -1.12 9.51
C THR A 254 -0.33 -1.73 8.87
N ILE A 255 -1.45 -1.01 8.87
CA ILE A 255 -2.64 -1.38 8.12
C ILE A 255 -2.62 -0.68 6.77
N ARG A 256 -2.80 -1.47 5.70
CA ARG A 256 -3.13 -0.96 4.38
C ARG A 256 -4.55 -1.36 4.02
N ASP A 257 -5.38 -0.36 3.72
CA ASP A 257 -6.70 -0.52 3.13
C ASP A 257 -6.60 -0.13 1.66
N MET A 258 -6.84 -1.08 0.75
CA MET A 258 -6.64 -0.92 -0.69
C MET A 258 -7.92 -1.12 -1.48
N GLN A 259 -7.95 -0.59 -2.71
CA GLN A 259 -9.10 -0.70 -3.60
C GLN A 259 -8.75 -1.43 -4.90
N ILE A 260 -9.66 -2.29 -5.34
CA ILE A 260 -9.55 -3.07 -6.57
C ILE A 260 -10.78 -2.76 -7.44
N PHE A 261 -10.55 -2.28 -8.66
CA PHE A 261 -11.59 -2.07 -9.65
C PHE A 261 -11.74 -3.30 -10.53
N VAL A 262 -12.85 -4.03 -10.40
CA VAL A 262 -13.13 -5.20 -11.23
C VAL A 262 -14.09 -4.82 -12.35
N ASP A 263 -13.72 -5.05 -13.60
CA ASP A 263 -14.61 -4.86 -14.74
C ASP A 263 -14.73 -6.14 -15.59
N VAL A 264 -15.73 -6.17 -16.46
CA VAL A 264 -15.82 -7.17 -17.53
C VAL A 264 -14.95 -6.68 -18.68
N CYS A 265 -13.91 -7.44 -19.01
CA CYS A 265 -13.01 -7.07 -20.08
C CYS A 265 -12.63 -8.27 -20.95
N ASP A 266 -12.27 -7.97 -22.19
CA ASP A 266 -11.64 -8.90 -23.12
C ASP A 266 -10.16 -8.57 -23.22
N ASN A 267 -9.44 -8.80 -22.12
CA ASN A 267 -8.01 -8.55 -21.97
C ASN A 267 -7.40 -9.59 -21.01
N ASN A 268 -6.14 -9.94 -21.22
CA ASN A 268 -5.36 -10.81 -20.37
C ASN A 268 -4.24 -9.99 -19.73
N PRO A 269 -3.91 -10.25 -18.45
CA PRO A 269 -2.76 -9.58 -17.86
C PRO A 269 -1.48 -9.98 -18.60
N PRO A 270 -0.48 -9.09 -18.64
CA PRO A 270 0.86 -9.45 -19.11
C PRO A 270 1.43 -10.57 -18.23
N MET A 271 2.56 -11.14 -18.65
CA MET A 271 3.30 -12.13 -17.87
C MET A 271 4.74 -11.66 -17.68
N VAL A 272 5.15 -11.53 -16.43
CA VAL A 272 6.52 -11.16 -16.05
C VAL A 272 7.32 -12.40 -15.69
N SER A 273 8.50 -12.52 -16.30
CA SER A 273 9.44 -13.60 -16.05
C SER A 273 10.81 -13.05 -15.65
N THR A 274 11.41 -13.68 -14.65
CA THR A 274 12.75 -13.35 -14.13
C THR A 274 13.37 -14.62 -13.53
N ILE A 275 14.59 -14.50 -13.00
CA ILE A 275 15.25 -15.57 -12.26
C ILE A 275 14.45 -15.96 -11.00
N LYS A 276 14.83 -17.08 -10.37
CA LYS A 276 14.30 -17.45 -9.07
C LYS A 276 15.06 -16.73 -7.96
N ASP A 277 14.48 -16.74 -6.76
CA ASP A 277 15.14 -16.28 -5.54
C ASP A 277 16.59 -16.76 -5.47
N THR A 278 17.48 -15.85 -5.12
CA THR A 278 18.92 -16.06 -5.25
C THR A 278 19.67 -15.58 -4.01
N CYS A 279 20.90 -16.07 -3.87
CA CYS A 279 21.84 -15.67 -2.84
C CYS A 279 23.13 -15.20 -3.52
N ILE A 280 23.66 -14.06 -3.10
CA ILE A 280 24.91 -13.48 -3.62
C ILE A 280 25.85 -13.11 -2.48
N VAL A 281 27.15 -13.25 -2.72
CA VAL A 281 28.18 -12.82 -1.76
C VAL A 281 28.42 -11.32 -1.90
N ALA A 282 28.44 -10.60 -0.78
CA ALA A 282 28.75 -9.18 -0.73
C ALA A 282 30.06 -8.86 -1.47
N GLY A 283 30.04 -7.80 -2.29
CA GLY A 283 31.15 -7.40 -3.16
C GLY A 283 31.02 -7.90 -4.61
N GLN A 284 30.11 -8.84 -4.89
CA GLN A 284 29.82 -9.31 -6.25
C GLN A 284 28.75 -8.46 -6.94
N THR A 285 28.75 -8.48 -8.27
CA THR A 285 27.68 -7.91 -9.10
C THR A 285 26.61 -8.97 -9.38
N LEU A 286 25.35 -8.69 -9.03
CA LEU A 286 24.20 -9.44 -9.53
C LEU A 286 23.66 -8.77 -10.79
N GLU A 287 23.52 -9.51 -11.88
CA GLU A 287 22.97 -8.98 -13.14
C GLU A 287 22.13 -10.06 -13.83
N PHE A 288 20.92 -9.71 -14.26
CA PHE A 288 20.01 -10.60 -14.98
C PHE A 288 18.94 -9.83 -15.76
N GLU A 289 18.36 -10.49 -16.75
CA GLU A 289 17.25 -9.96 -17.55
C GLU A 289 15.88 -10.28 -16.93
N VAL A 290 14.95 -9.35 -17.07
CA VAL A 290 13.54 -9.48 -16.75
C VAL A 290 12.75 -9.24 -18.03
N VAL A 291 11.84 -10.15 -18.36
CA VAL A 291 11.06 -10.09 -19.61
C VAL A 291 9.58 -10.05 -19.28
N ALA A 292 8.87 -9.09 -19.86
CA ALA A 292 7.43 -9.01 -19.84
C ALA A 292 6.86 -9.30 -21.24
N THR A 293 5.89 -10.22 -21.30
CA THR A 293 5.13 -10.56 -22.51
C THR A 293 3.67 -10.24 -22.32
N ASP A 294 2.92 -10.09 -23.40
CA ASP A 294 1.46 -9.98 -23.35
C ASP A 294 0.80 -11.01 -24.28
N PRO A 295 -0.22 -11.77 -23.85
CA PRO A 295 -0.99 -12.64 -24.73
C PRO A 295 -1.76 -11.87 -25.82
N ASP A 296 -2.12 -10.62 -25.57
CA ASP A 296 -2.94 -9.80 -26.45
C ASP A 296 -2.06 -8.98 -27.40
N SER A 297 -2.02 -9.40 -28.68
CA SER A 297 -1.06 -8.90 -29.68
C SER A 297 -1.14 -7.39 -30.01
N THR A 298 -2.21 -6.72 -29.58
CA THR A 298 -2.41 -5.27 -29.80
C THR A 298 -1.87 -4.43 -28.65
N ASP A 299 -1.54 -5.05 -27.53
CA ASP A 299 -1.26 -4.36 -26.30
C ASP A 299 0.22 -4.00 -26.21
N LEU A 300 0.48 -2.85 -25.62
CA LEU A 300 1.82 -2.41 -25.30
C LEU A 300 2.05 -2.63 -23.81
N VAL A 301 3.25 -3.02 -23.41
CA VAL A 301 3.60 -3.29 -22.02
C VAL A 301 4.60 -2.27 -21.52
N GLN A 302 4.39 -1.78 -20.30
CA GLN A 302 5.37 -1.05 -19.52
C GLN A 302 5.95 -1.98 -18.45
N LEU A 303 7.27 -2.09 -18.41
CA LEU A 303 7.98 -2.90 -17.41
C LEU A 303 8.69 -1.97 -16.41
N THR A 304 8.43 -2.16 -15.13
CA THR A 304 8.98 -1.35 -14.03
C THR A 304 9.48 -2.24 -12.89
N ALA A 305 10.31 -1.68 -12.01
CA ALA A 305 10.77 -2.36 -10.81
C ALA A 305 10.75 -1.40 -9.61
N LEU A 306 10.38 -1.93 -8.45
CA LEU A 306 10.44 -1.25 -7.15
C LEU A 306 11.05 -2.20 -6.12
N GLY A 307 11.69 -1.70 -5.07
CA GLY A 307 12.17 -2.52 -3.96
C GLY A 307 13.35 -1.90 -3.23
N GLY A 308 13.66 -2.43 -2.05
CA GLY A 308 14.74 -1.94 -1.18
C GLY A 308 16.08 -1.73 -1.90
N PRO A 309 16.58 -2.69 -2.71
CA PRO A 309 17.84 -2.52 -3.45
C PRO A 309 17.87 -1.30 -4.37
N LEU A 310 16.74 -0.91 -4.97
CA LEU A 310 16.64 0.25 -5.87
C LEU A 310 16.57 1.59 -5.11
N SER A 311 16.31 1.55 -3.81
CA SER A 311 16.18 2.72 -2.94
C SER A 311 17.29 2.80 -1.87
N SER A 312 18.28 1.90 -1.92
CA SER A 312 19.39 1.89 -0.97
C SER A 312 20.24 3.17 -1.05
N PRO A 313 20.60 3.79 0.09
CA PRO A 313 21.53 4.92 0.08
C PRO A 313 22.97 4.50 -0.28
N TYR A 314 23.30 3.22 -0.16
CA TYR A 314 24.61 2.66 -0.48
C TYR A 314 24.50 1.78 -1.72
N SER A 315 25.30 2.06 -2.76
CA SER A 315 25.38 1.26 -4.00
C SER A 315 24.00 0.74 -4.50
N PRO A 316 23.05 1.64 -4.82
CA PRO A 316 21.71 1.25 -5.23
C PRO A 316 21.76 0.38 -6.48
N ALA A 317 20.87 -0.60 -6.54
CA ALA A 317 20.60 -1.34 -7.75
C ALA A 317 20.04 -0.41 -8.84
N THR A 318 20.14 -0.86 -10.08
CA THR A 318 19.53 -0.21 -11.24
C THR A 318 18.66 -1.19 -11.99
N PHE A 319 17.55 -0.71 -12.53
CA PHE A 319 16.73 -1.45 -13.48
C PHE A 319 16.57 -0.63 -14.76
N ASP A 320 17.21 -1.09 -15.83
CA ASP A 320 17.19 -0.42 -17.13
C ASP A 320 16.21 -1.14 -18.06
N ALA A 321 15.06 -0.51 -18.33
CA ALA A 321 14.02 -1.01 -19.22
C ALA A 321 13.52 0.12 -20.13
N PRO A 322 13.06 -0.18 -21.35
CA PRO A 322 12.46 0.82 -22.25
C PRO A 322 11.37 1.63 -21.54
N PRO A 323 11.42 2.98 -21.58
CA PRO A 323 10.45 3.81 -20.89
C PRO A 323 9.07 3.72 -21.55
N GLY A 324 8.02 3.82 -20.75
CA GLY A 324 6.64 3.83 -21.21
C GLY A 324 6.18 2.48 -21.76
N PHE A 325 5.11 2.52 -22.57
CA PHE A 325 4.49 1.35 -23.15
C PHE A 325 5.15 0.97 -24.48
N ASN A 326 5.65 -0.27 -24.58
CA ASN A 326 6.39 -0.77 -25.74
C ASN A 326 5.78 -2.10 -26.24
N PRO A 327 5.93 -2.45 -27.54
CA PRO A 327 5.45 -3.73 -28.05
C PRO A 327 6.15 -4.90 -27.34
N PRO A 328 5.41 -5.90 -26.81
CA PRO A 328 6.00 -7.06 -26.17
C PRO A 328 6.70 -7.98 -27.19
N PRO A 329 7.75 -8.73 -26.79
CA PRO A 329 8.33 -8.78 -25.45
C PRO A 329 9.13 -7.52 -25.10
N VAL A 330 8.96 -7.04 -23.86
CA VAL A 330 9.75 -5.93 -23.29
C VAL A 330 10.75 -6.52 -22.31
N SER A 331 12.02 -6.26 -22.55
CA SER A 331 13.11 -6.70 -21.68
C SER A 331 13.70 -5.54 -20.89
N GLY A 332 14.05 -5.79 -19.63
CA GLY A 332 14.83 -4.89 -18.79
C GLY A 332 15.96 -5.61 -18.07
N THR A 333 17.07 -4.92 -17.80
CA THR A 333 18.22 -5.48 -17.09
C THR A 333 18.26 -4.96 -15.66
N PHE A 334 18.18 -5.88 -14.70
CA PHE A 334 18.47 -5.58 -13.30
C PHE A 334 19.96 -5.75 -13.05
N ARG A 335 20.58 -4.77 -12.40
CA ARG A 335 21.99 -4.81 -12.01
C ARG A 335 22.19 -4.26 -10.60
N TRP A 336 22.92 -4.98 -9.76
CA TRP A 336 23.24 -4.55 -8.41
C TRP A 336 24.66 -4.90 -8.02
N GLN A 337 25.50 -3.89 -7.80
CA GLN A 337 26.81 -4.07 -7.20
C GLN A 337 26.66 -4.13 -5.67
N THR A 338 26.74 -5.32 -5.11
CA THR A 338 26.57 -5.49 -3.66
C THR A 338 27.84 -5.08 -2.90
N SER A 339 27.68 -4.67 -1.64
CA SER A 339 28.75 -4.30 -0.72
C SER A 339 28.49 -4.90 0.66
N CYS A 340 29.40 -4.69 1.63
CA CYS A 340 29.27 -5.28 2.96
C CYS A 340 28.09 -4.69 3.74
N GLU A 341 27.71 -3.45 3.45
CA GLU A 341 26.55 -2.74 4.01
C GLU A 341 25.22 -3.40 3.62
N HIS A 342 25.23 -4.27 2.61
CA HIS A 342 24.05 -5.03 2.19
C HIS A 342 23.93 -6.39 2.88
N ILE A 343 24.88 -6.80 3.73
CA ILE A 343 24.73 -8.05 4.47
C ILE A 343 23.58 -7.88 5.46
N SER A 344 22.51 -8.65 5.27
CA SER A 344 21.30 -8.59 6.10
C SER A 344 20.86 -10.00 6.46
N ASN A 345 20.19 -10.14 7.61
CA ASN A 345 19.57 -11.42 8.01
C ASN A 345 18.28 -11.71 7.22
N GLN A 346 17.64 -10.70 6.67
CA GLN A 346 16.50 -10.84 5.77
C GLN A 346 16.93 -10.79 4.30
N PRO A 347 16.19 -11.43 3.38
CA PRO A 347 16.39 -11.20 1.97
C PRO A 347 15.78 -9.85 1.55
N TYR A 348 16.45 -9.13 0.67
CA TYR A 348 15.87 -7.98 0.01
C TYR A 348 14.78 -8.42 -0.98
N SER A 349 13.71 -7.66 -1.08
CA SER A 349 12.66 -7.90 -2.08
C SER A 349 12.73 -6.87 -3.20
N VAL A 350 12.60 -7.35 -4.44
CA VAL A 350 12.39 -6.55 -5.64
C VAL A 350 11.13 -7.04 -6.32
N VAL A 351 10.21 -6.13 -6.62
CA VAL A 351 8.97 -6.42 -7.33
C VAL A 351 9.08 -5.86 -8.73
N PHE A 352 9.06 -6.74 -9.73
CA PHE A 352 8.95 -6.38 -11.13
C PHE A 352 7.48 -6.36 -11.54
N LYS A 353 7.01 -5.24 -12.11
CA LYS A 353 5.64 -5.05 -12.56
C LYS A 353 5.60 -4.85 -14.06
N GLY A 354 4.91 -5.75 -14.75
CA GLY A 354 4.47 -5.59 -16.12
C GLY A 354 3.05 -5.05 -16.12
N LEU A 355 2.81 -3.97 -16.84
CA LEU A 355 1.54 -3.28 -16.88
C LEU A 355 1.17 -3.07 -18.36
N ASP A 356 0.02 -3.56 -18.78
CA ASP A 356 -0.45 -3.36 -20.16
C ASP A 356 -0.92 -1.92 -20.41
N SER A 357 -1.14 -1.56 -21.66
CA SER A 357 -1.62 -0.24 -22.05
C SER A 357 -3.14 -0.19 -22.05
N VAL A 358 -3.70 0.96 -21.67
CA VAL A 358 -5.15 1.17 -21.76
C VAL A 358 -5.62 1.15 -23.22
N SER A 359 -6.62 0.32 -23.53
CA SER A 359 -7.46 0.47 -24.72
C SER A 359 -8.78 1.16 -24.33
N LYS A 360 -9.48 1.79 -25.29
CA LYS A 360 -10.67 2.65 -25.03
C LYS A 360 -11.80 2.00 -24.23
N THR A 361 -11.79 0.68 -24.06
CA THR A 361 -12.85 -0.11 -23.40
C THR A 361 -12.32 -1.17 -22.45
N ILE A 362 -11.03 -1.14 -22.08
CA ILE A 362 -10.36 -2.22 -21.35
C ILE A 362 -9.61 -1.63 -20.14
N PRO A 363 -9.84 -2.13 -18.91
CA PRO A 363 -9.07 -1.74 -17.74
C PRO A 363 -7.62 -2.23 -17.87
N GLN A 364 -6.70 -1.43 -17.34
CA GLN A 364 -5.28 -1.76 -17.33
C GLN A 364 -4.99 -2.91 -16.37
N LEU A 365 -4.43 -4.02 -16.85
CA LEU A 365 -4.05 -5.16 -16.03
C LEU A 365 -2.54 -5.23 -15.82
N ALA A 366 -2.18 -5.89 -14.71
CA ALA A 366 -0.79 -6.04 -14.33
C ALA A 366 -0.48 -7.45 -13.89
N ASP A 367 0.78 -7.83 -14.08
CA ASP A 367 1.40 -8.98 -13.43
C ASP A 367 2.62 -8.52 -12.65
N LEU A 368 2.78 -9.11 -11.46
CA LEU A 368 3.86 -8.79 -10.54
C LEU A 368 4.66 -10.05 -10.28
N LYS A 369 5.99 -9.89 -10.30
CA LYS A 369 6.92 -10.94 -9.91
C LYS A 369 7.86 -10.42 -8.82
N THR A 370 7.71 -11.00 -7.64
CA THR A 370 8.57 -10.74 -6.48
C THR A 370 9.79 -11.65 -6.56
N LEU A 371 10.98 -11.06 -6.41
CA LEU A 371 12.28 -11.74 -6.32
C LEU A 371 12.90 -11.44 -4.96
N LYS A 372 13.29 -12.50 -4.24
CA LYS A 372 14.05 -12.38 -2.99
C LYS A 372 15.55 -12.57 -3.24
N ILE A 373 16.35 -11.61 -2.80
CA ILE A 373 17.81 -11.60 -2.97
C ILE A 373 18.44 -11.59 -1.57
N LYS A 374 19.07 -12.70 -1.21
CA LYS A 374 19.84 -12.82 0.04
C LYS A 374 21.30 -12.39 -0.22
N VAL A 375 21.78 -11.39 0.51
CA VAL A 375 23.20 -11.02 0.47
C VAL A 375 23.89 -11.59 1.70
N VAL A 376 24.98 -12.34 1.49
CA VAL A 376 25.76 -12.98 2.55
C VAL A 376 27.19 -12.47 2.58
N GLY A 377 27.82 -12.51 3.75
CA GLY A 377 29.24 -12.18 3.87
C GLY A 377 30.13 -13.15 3.09
N PRO A 378 31.34 -12.71 2.68
CA PRO A 378 32.32 -13.59 2.09
C PRO A 378 32.74 -14.71 3.06
N PRO A 379 33.09 -15.90 2.55
CA PRO A 379 33.59 -16.97 3.40
C PRO A 379 34.92 -16.55 4.07
N PRO A 380 35.18 -16.96 5.32
CA PRO A 380 36.47 -16.70 5.97
C PRO A 380 37.59 -17.46 5.22
N GLU A 381 38.68 -16.77 4.90
CA GLU A 381 39.78 -17.33 4.07
C GLU A 381 40.83 -18.11 4.87
N ASP A 382 40.98 -17.86 6.19
CA ASP A 382 42.03 -18.45 7.02
C ASP A 382 41.50 -18.86 8.41
N VAL A 383 40.57 -19.81 8.45
CA VAL A 383 40.04 -20.36 9.72
C VAL A 383 41.11 -21.24 10.36
N GLN A 384 41.76 -20.73 11.40
CA GLN A 384 42.75 -21.45 12.18
C GLN A 384 42.11 -21.96 13.49
N ALA A 385 41.93 -23.27 13.62
CA ALA A 385 41.49 -23.88 14.87
C ALA A 385 42.70 -24.16 15.78
N THR A 386 42.69 -23.64 17.01
CA THR A 386 43.70 -24.01 18.02
C THR A 386 43.12 -25.10 18.92
N ALA A 387 43.74 -26.29 18.88
CA ALA A 387 43.36 -27.36 19.77
C ALA A 387 43.87 -27.07 21.19
N GLN A 388 42.95 -26.81 22.13
CA GLN A 388 43.22 -26.96 23.56
C GLN A 388 42.68 -28.31 24.05
N LEU A 389 43.36 -28.89 25.04
CA LEU A 389 43.02 -30.20 25.61
C LEU A 389 41.56 -30.19 26.12
N GLY A 390 40.65 -30.81 25.36
CA GLY A 390 39.26 -31.07 25.74
C GLY A 390 38.20 -30.15 25.13
N VAL A 391 38.54 -29.10 24.38
CA VAL A 391 37.57 -28.23 23.69
C VAL A 391 38.15 -27.76 22.35
N VAL A 392 37.33 -27.80 21.29
CA VAL A 392 37.62 -27.15 20.01
C VAL A 392 36.86 -25.84 19.98
N GLU A 393 37.56 -24.71 20.03
CA GLU A 393 37.01 -23.40 19.65
C GLU A 393 37.35 -23.16 18.17
N ILE A 394 36.32 -22.78 17.40
CA ILE A 394 36.41 -22.47 15.96
C ILE A 394 36.37 -20.97 15.79
#